data_AF-A0A8B6DSQ0-F1
#
_entry.id   AF-A0A8B6DSQ0-F1
#
_cell.length_a   1.000
_cell.length_b   1.000
_cell.length_c   1.000
_cell.angle_alpha   90.00
_cell.angle_beta   90.00
_cell.angle_gamma   90.00
#
_symmetry.space_group_name_H-M   'P 1'
#
loop_
_entity.id
_entity.type
_entity.pdbx_description
1 polymer ?
#
loop_
_entity_poly.entity_id
_entity_poly.type
_entity_poly.pdbx_seq_one_letter_code
_entity_poly.pdbx_strand_id
1 'polypeptide(L)'
;MIIIGGDENSFVTAMTYLKMNYPVLVLEGSGRAADFICKGYRLSTFRTSEDKCVLCDTFISEMTEAAKYIYGFNQEERMSEKVNCDKLANKLKHALETRWKSIHVHSINDTTHSFDKAIQDILFQLLCKENKQDYEIIENILKYADLWDRPDIAEKEVFNLENSNLLLMIQGNKDILSTLFTNALLDKKEEIVKQVLDYIQDREFFTVFLQQNLEKLYVSKVSPDLRVVILAWSA
;
A
#
# COMPACT_ATOMS: atom_id res chain seq x y z
N MET A 1 -9.70 3.33 5.27
CA MET A 1 -10.56 4.51 5.51
C MET A 1 -9.86 5.75 4.97
N ILE A 2 -10.59 6.67 4.35
CA ILE A 2 -10.05 7.96 3.90
C ILE A 2 -10.73 9.05 4.73
N ILE A 3 -9.94 9.95 5.30
CA ILE A 3 -10.43 11.16 5.98
C ILE A 3 -10.23 12.36 5.07
N ILE A 4 -11.34 13.00 4.74
CA ILE A 4 -11.40 14.27 4.03
C ILE A 4 -12.10 15.26 4.97
N GLY A 5 -11.31 16.09 5.63
CA GLY A 5 -11.78 17.02 6.65
C GLY A 5 -12.43 16.33 7.85
N GLY A 6 -13.56 16.87 8.29
CA GLY A 6 -14.34 16.33 9.40
C GLY A 6 -14.15 17.05 10.73
N ASP A 7 -14.97 16.65 11.69
CA ASP A 7 -15.05 17.15 13.07
C ASP A 7 -14.45 16.14 14.07
N GLU A 8 -14.62 16.39 15.37
CA GLU A 8 -14.15 15.49 16.42
C GLU A 8 -14.69 14.05 16.26
N ASN A 9 -15.93 13.88 15.79
CA ASN A 9 -16.51 12.56 15.56
C ASN A 9 -15.75 11.81 14.45
N SER A 10 -15.38 12.52 13.39
CA SER A 10 -14.60 11.95 12.28
C SER A 10 -13.23 11.45 12.76
N PHE A 11 -12.58 12.20 13.66
CA PHE A 11 -11.36 11.78 14.35
C PHE A 11 -11.60 10.52 15.20
N VAL A 12 -12.66 10.48 16.03
CA VAL A 12 -12.95 9.32 16.88
C VAL A 12 -13.22 8.06 16.06
N THR A 13 -13.95 8.19 14.95
CA THR A 13 -14.17 7.10 13.99
C THR A 13 -12.86 6.61 13.41
N ALA A 14 -11.97 7.50 12.97
CA ALA A 14 -10.65 7.12 12.48
C ALA A 14 -9.81 6.34 13.49
N MET A 15 -9.79 6.82 14.75
CA MET A 15 -9.10 6.11 15.83
C MET A 15 -9.71 4.72 16.09
N THR A 16 -11.02 4.55 15.85
CA THR A 16 -11.69 3.25 15.97
C THR A 16 -11.29 2.30 14.84
N TYR A 17 -11.21 2.79 13.61
CA TYR A 17 -10.71 2.00 12.47
C TYR A 17 -9.25 1.56 12.67
N LEU A 18 -8.39 2.44 13.19
CA LEU A 18 -7.00 2.07 13.51
C LEU A 18 -6.92 0.96 14.57
N LYS A 19 -7.80 0.97 15.57
CA LYS A 19 -7.89 -0.11 16.57
C LYS A 19 -8.34 -1.44 15.96
N MET A 20 -9.12 -1.40 14.88
CA MET A 20 -9.60 -2.56 14.13
C MET A 20 -8.62 -3.02 13.03
N ASN A 21 -7.38 -2.49 13.01
CA ASN A 21 -6.36 -2.77 11.99
C ASN A 21 -6.72 -2.29 10.58
N TYR A 22 -7.62 -1.31 10.45
CA TYR A 22 -7.87 -0.69 9.16
C TYR A 22 -6.93 0.50 8.96
N PRO A 23 -6.28 0.62 7.80
CA PRO A 23 -5.46 1.77 7.50
C PRO A 23 -6.32 3.03 7.35
N VAL A 24 -5.73 4.14 7.77
CA VAL A 24 -6.30 5.47 7.67
C VAL A 24 -5.42 6.32 6.79
N LEU A 25 -5.96 6.72 5.64
CA LEU A 25 -5.38 7.73 4.76
C LEU A 25 -5.99 9.09 5.12
N VAL A 26 -5.14 10.07 5.41
CA VAL A 26 -5.52 11.41 5.80
C VAL A 26 -5.10 12.39 4.70
N LEU A 27 -6.06 13.15 4.18
CA LEU A 27 -5.79 14.23 3.24
C LEU A 27 -5.44 15.51 3.99
N GLU A 28 -4.20 15.96 3.85
CA GLU A 28 -3.74 17.21 4.46
C GLU A 28 -4.45 18.42 3.83
N GLY A 29 -4.84 19.40 4.65
CA GLY A 29 -5.48 20.63 4.22
C GLY A 29 -6.97 20.48 3.92
N SER A 30 -7.54 19.30 4.19
CA SER A 30 -8.95 19.01 3.90
C SER A 30 -9.91 19.37 5.04
N GLY A 31 -9.41 19.66 6.25
CA GLY A 31 -10.21 20.18 7.35
C GLY A 31 -9.76 19.72 8.75
N ARG A 32 -10.53 20.14 9.77
CA ARG A 32 -10.15 20.10 11.19
C ARG A 32 -9.59 18.76 11.69
N ALA A 33 -10.34 17.66 11.52
CA ALA A 33 -9.88 16.35 12.00
C ALA A 33 -8.67 15.83 11.22
N ALA A 34 -8.65 16.03 9.91
CA ALA A 34 -7.54 15.65 9.04
C ALA A 34 -6.26 16.40 9.43
N ASP A 35 -6.34 17.72 9.53
CA ASP A 35 -5.21 18.59 9.85
C ASP A 35 -4.68 18.34 11.27
N PHE A 36 -5.56 18.00 12.22
CA PHE A 36 -5.15 17.56 13.56
C PHE A 36 -4.30 16.29 13.50
N ILE A 37 -4.72 15.27 12.75
CA ILE A 37 -3.95 14.03 12.58
C ILE A 37 -2.64 14.30 11.83
N CYS A 38 -2.67 15.11 10.75
CA CYS A 38 -1.49 15.49 9.99
C CYS A 38 -0.45 16.21 10.85
N LYS A 39 -0.87 17.12 11.72
CA LYS A 39 0.03 17.81 12.64
C LYS A 39 0.67 16.83 13.62
N GLY A 40 -0.10 15.93 14.22
CA GLY A 40 0.46 14.88 15.09
C GLY A 40 1.43 13.97 14.36
N TYR A 41 1.11 13.55 13.14
CA TYR A 41 2.00 12.73 12.32
C TYR A 41 3.34 13.45 12.03
N ARG A 42 3.33 14.76 11.77
CA ARG A 42 4.55 15.56 11.56
C ARG A 42 5.39 15.75 12.82
N LEU A 43 4.75 15.76 13.99
CA LEU A 43 5.43 15.81 15.29
C LEU A 43 5.96 14.44 15.74
N SER A 44 5.78 13.41 14.90
CA SER A 44 6.36 12.10 15.10
C SER A 44 7.56 11.89 14.18
N THR A 45 8.61 11.25 14.71
CA THR A 45 9.79 10.85 13.96
C THR A 45 9.85 9.33 13.87
N PHE A 46 10.05 8.80 12.66
CA PHE A 46 10.10 7.37 12.41
C PHE A 46 11.55 6.92 12.34
N ARG A 47 11.98 6.11 13.31
CA ARG A 47 13.28 5.43 13.23
C ARG A 47 13.09 4.11 12.50
N THR A 48 13.59 4.07 11.26
CA THR A 48 13.58 2.90 10.37
C THR A 48 14.27 1.65 10.95
N SER A 49 15.08 1.79 11.99
CA SER A 49 15.86 0.68 12.57
C SER A 49 15.17 -0.08 13.71
N GLU A 50 14.14 0.48 14.35
CA GLU A 50 13.55 -0.10 15.57
C GLU A 50 12.04 -0.35 15.49
N ASP A 51 11.42 -0.10 14.33
CA ASP A 51 9.97 -0.25 14.14
C ASP A 51 9.11 0.58 15.13
N LYS A 52 9.71 1.61 15.72
CA LYS A 52 9.08 2.45 16.75
C LYS A 52 8.91 3.88 16.28
N CYS A 53 7.70 4.39 16.50
CA CYS A 53 7.39 5.80 16.40
C CYS A 53 7.95 6.53 17.63
N VAL A 54 8.82 7.53 17.41
CA VAL A 54 9.37 8.37 18.47
C VAL A 54 8.66 9.72 18.43
N LEU A 55 7.99 10.06 19.52
CA LEU A 55 7.28 11.33 19.67
C LEU A 55 8.17 12.36 20.36
N CYS A 56 8.04 13.63 19.96
CA CYS A 56 8.70 14.73 20.66
C CYS A 56 8.18 14.87 22.10
N ASP A 57 9.03 15.30 23.03
CA ASP A 57 8.63 15.53 24.44
C ASP A 57 7.52 16.60 24.55
N THR A 58 7.47 17.53 23.60
CA THR A 58 6.45 18.58 23.47
C THR A 58 5.18 18.13 22.75
N PHE A 59 5.08 16.87 22.34
CA PHE A 59 3.97 16.38 21.51
C PHE A 59 2.60 16.68 22.13
N ILE A 60 2.42 16.34 23.41
CA ILE A 60 1.12 16.52 24.09
C ILE A 60 0.79 18.00 24.23
N SER A 61 1.74 18.86 24.59
CA SER A 61 1.49 20.30 24.71
C SER A 61 1.10 20.92 23.37
N GLU A 62 1.84 20.61 22.31
CA GLU A 62 1.57 21.16 20.97
C GLU A 62 0.26 20.65 20.37
N MET A 63 -0.08 19.38 20.62
CA MET A 63 -1.34 18.80 20.17
C MET A 63 -2.53 19.31 20.99
N THR A 64 -2.38 19.54 22.30
CA THR A 64 -3.43 20.16 23.11
C THR A 64 -3.70 21.60 22.64
N GLU A 65 -2.66 22.38 22.31
CA GLU A 65 -2.83 23.71 21.72
C GLU A 65 -3.47 23.66 20.33
N ALA A 66 -3.06 22.69 19.50
CA ALA A 66 -3.67 22.47 18.20
C ALA A 66 -5.17 22.12 18.33
N ALA A 67 -5.55 21.29 19.29
CA ALA A 67 -6.95 20.93 19.53
C ALA A 67 -7.79 22.16 19.90
N LYS A 68 -7.27 23.04 20.77
CA LYS A 68 -7.94 24.30 21.14
C LYS A 68 -8.17 25.19 19.92
N TYR A 69 -7.14 25.38 19.10
CA TYR A 69 -7.22 26.22 17.91
C TYR A 69 -8.17 25.64 16.85
N ILE A 70 -8.03 24.35 16.54
CA ILE A 70 -8.76 23.68 15.45
C ILE A 70 -10.24 23.52 15.78
N TYR A 71 -10.57 23.15 17.03
CA TYR A 71 -11.97 22.88 17.42
C TYR A 71 -12.66 24.10 18.05
N GLY A 72 -11.96 25.22 18.24
CA GLY A 72 -12.56 26.47 18.69
C GLY A 72 -12.96 26.48 20.17
N PHE A 73 -12.17 25.80 21.03
CA PHE A 73 -12.37 25.87 22.47
C PHE A 73 -11.92 27.25 22.97
N ASN A 74 -12.88 28.12 23.31
CA ASN A 74 -12.61 29.48 23.76
C ASN A 74 -11.82 29.46 25.07
N GLN A 75 -10.89 30.42 25.25
CA GLN A 75 -9.98 30.47 26.40
C GLN A 75 -10.67 30.67 27.76
N GLU A 76 -11.97 30.96 27.78
CA GLU A 76 -12.73 31.30 28.98
C GLU A 76 -13.60 30.17 29.54
N GLU A 77 -13.73 29.01 28.86
CA GLU A 77 -14.64 27.95 29.30
C GLU A 77 -13.92 26.67 29.83
N ARG A 78 -14.16 26.44 31.12
CA ARG A 78 -14.20 25.19 31.90
C ARG A 78 -13.06 24.17 31.73
N MET A 79 -12.49 23.77 32.87
CA MET A 79 -11.60 22.61 33.08
C MET A 79 -11.98 21.35 32.28
N SER A 80 -13.26 21.11 32.01
CA SER A 80 -13.77 20.00 31.20
C SER A 80 -13.30 20.00 29.74
N GLU A 81 -13.12 21.17 29.12
CA GLU A 81 -12.72 21.28 27.71
C GLU A 81 -11.22 21.04 27.53
N LYS A 82 -10.42 21.51 28.49
CA LYS A 82 -8.99 21.20 28.57
C LYS A 82 -8.76 19.68 28.71
N VAL A 83 -9.53 19.03 29.58
CA VAL A 83 -9.50 17.56 29.75
C VAL A 83 -9.91 16.84 28.46
N ASN A 84 -10.80 17.41 27.63
CA ASN A 84 -11.15 16.82 26.34
C ASN A 84 -10.05 16.99 25.29
N CYS A 85 -9.40 18.15 25.22
CA CYS A 85 -8.24 18.38 24.35
C CYS A 85 -7.09 17.40 24.66
N ASP A 86 -6.77 17.24 25.95
CA ASP A 86 -5.74 16.31 26.40
C ASP A 86 -6.11 14.86 26.07
N LYS A 87 -7.40 14.48 26.14
CA LYS A 87 -7.86 13.15 25.71
C LYS A 87 -7.68 12.94 24.20
N LEU A 88 -7.95 13.94 23.37
CA LEU A 88 -7.74 13.84 21.91
C LEU A 88 -6.26 13.69 21.58
N ALA A 89 -5.39 14.50 22.19
CA ALA A 89 -3.95 14.40 22.04
C ALA A 89 -3.41 13.03 22.48
N ASN A 90 -3.87 12.52 23.64
CA ASN A 90 -3.48 11.19 24.13
C ASN A 90 -3.99 10.04 23.25
N LYS A 91 -5.21 10.15 22.71
CA LYS A 91 -5.72 9.15 21.74
C LYS A 91 -4.87 9.10 20.48
N LEU A 92 -4.49 10.25 19.94
CA LEU A 92 -3.63 10.32 18.76
C LEU A 92 -2.22 9.81 19.05
N LYS A 93 -1.64 10.19 20.21
CA LYS A 93 -0.36 9.67 20.70
C LYS A 93 -0.36 8.14 20.72
N HIS A 94 -1.36 7.54 21.37
CA HIS A 94 -1.49 6.08 21.44
C HIS A 94 -1.63 5.46 20.04
N ALA A 95 -2.39 6.08 19.14
CA ALA A 95 -2.55 5.58 17.77
C ALA A 95 -1.23 5.62 16.98
N LEU A 96 -0.44 6.68 17.12
CA LEU A 96 0.88 6.78 16.51
C LEU A 96 1.86 5.75 17.12
N GLU A 97 1.91 5.60 18.44
CA GLU A 97 2.81 4.63 19.09
C GLU A 97 2.50 3.18 18.70
N THR A 98 1.21 2.83 18.58
CA THR A 98 0.79 1.44 18.35
C THR A 98 0.59 1.08 16.88
N ARG A 99 0.19 2.04 16.04
CA ARG A 99 -0.31 1.81 14.68
C ARG A 99 0.22 2.82 13.66
N TRP A 100 1.40 3.39 13.88
CA TRP A 100 1.97 4.37 12.93
C TRP A 100 2.03 3.87 11.49
N LYS A 101 2.34 2.58 11.26
CA LYS A 101 2.39 1.97 9.92
C LYS A 101 1.07 1.99 9.17
N SER A 102 -0.05 2.14 9.88
CA SER A 102 -1.40 2.17 9.32
C SER A 102 -1.95 3.60 9.15
N ILE A 103 -1.18 4.63 9.52
CA ILE A 103 -1.54 6.03 9.35
C ILE A 103 -0.72 6.60 8.19
N HIS A 104 -1.40 7.04 7.14
CA HIS A 104 -0.77 7.60 5.96
C HIS A 104 -1.30 9.01 5.73
N VAL A 105 -0.39 9.96 5.53
CA VAL A 105 -0.73 11.35 5.25
C VAL A 105 -0.39 11.64 3.79
N HIS A 106 -1.37 12.11 3.03
CA HIS A 106 -1.18 12.54 1.66
C HIS A 106 -1.48 14.04 1.56
N SER A 107 -0.52 14.79 1.03
CA SER A 107 -0.69 16.23 0.82
C SER A 107 -1.35 16.50 -0.52
N ILE A 108 -2.37 17.35 -0.54
CA ILE A 108 -3.02 17.78 -1.80
C ILE A 108 -2.02 18.48 -2.73
N ASN A 109 -0.99 19.09 -2.17
CA ASN A 109 0.06 19.79 -2.91
C ASN A 109 1.15 18.85 -3.44
N ASP A 110 1.10 17.56 -3.11
CA ASP A 110 2.10 16.60 -3.56
C ASP A 110 1.82 16.17 -5.00
N THR A 111 2.58 16.73 -5.94
CA THR A 111 2.46 16.39 -7.36
C THR A 111 3.25 15.15 -7.75
N THR A 112 4.00 14.55 -6.80
CA THR A 112 4.92 13.45 -7.10
C THR A 112 4.22 12.11 -7.31
N HIS A 113 3.08 11.91 -6.62
CA HIS A 113 2.32 10.67 -6.69
C HIS A 113 0.83 10.98 -6.85
N SER A 114 0.18 10.32 -7.81
CA SER A 114 -1.27 10.39 -7.92
C SER A 114 -1.91 9.81 -6.65
N PHE A 115 -3.07 10.36 -6.29
CA PHE A 115 -3.82 9.89 -5.12
C PHE A 115 -4.14 8.39 -5.19
N ASP A 116 -4.49 7.90 -6.37
CA ASP A 116 -4.75 6.47 -6.61
C ASP A 116 -3.50 5.62 -6.37
N LYS A 117 -2.33 6.11 -6.79
CA LYS A 117 -1.04 5.43 -6.54
C LYS A 117 -0.75 5.37 -5.04
N ALA A 118 -1.02 6.45 -4.30
CA ALA A 118 -0.85 6.46 -2.85
C ALA A 118 -1.76 5.44 -2.15
N ILE A 119 -3.03 5.32 -2.56
CA ILE A 119 -3.94 4.30 -2.03
C ILE A 119 -3.40 2.89 -2.32
N GLN A 120 -2.95 2.65 -3.55
CA GLN A 120 -2.41 1.35 -3.93
C GLN A 120 -1.11 1.01 -3.18
N ASP A 121 -0.23 1.98 -2.95
CA ASP A 121 1.02 1.75 -2.23
C ASP A 121 0.76 1.44 -0.74
N ILE A 122 -0.28 2.05 -0.15
CA ILE A 122 -0.74 1.75 1.22
C ILE A 122 -1.28 0.31 1.30
N LEU A 123 -2.18 -0.06 0.39
CA LEU A 123 -2.75 -1.40 0.35
C LEU A 123 -1.65 -2.45 0.13
N PHE A 124 -0.68 -2.14 -0.74
CA PHE A 124 0.47 -3.00 -0.97
C PHE A 124 1.28 -3.25 0.32
N GLN A 125 1.63 -2.19 1.05
CA GLN A 125 2.39 -2.34 2.30
C GLN A 125 1.67 -3.20 3.33
N LEU A 126 0.35 -3.09 3.43
CA LEU A 126 -0.44 -3.81 4.44
C LEU A 126 -0.72 -5.26 4.05
N LEU A 127 -1.08 -5.50 2.78
CA LEU A 127 -1.50 -6.82 2.32
C LEU A 127 -0.30 -7.74 2.02
N CYS A 128 0.81 -7.16 1.56
CA CYS A 128 1.95 -7.90 1.05
C CYS A 128 3.15 -7.89 2.00
N LYS A 129 3.37 -6.84 2.81
CA LYS A 129 4.57 -6.74 3.68
C LYS A 129 4.34 -7.10 5.16
N GLU A 130 3.10 -7.33 5.61
CA GLU A 130 2.84 -7.79 6.98
C GLU A 130 3.01 -9.32 7.13
N ASN A 131 4.00 -9.74 7.94
CA ASN A 131 4.16 -11.06 8.59
C ASN A 131 3.69 -12.28 7.77
N LYS A 132 4.31 -12.52 6.62
CA LYS A 132 4.11 -13.74 5.84
C LYS A 132 5.45 -14.40 5.54
N GLN A 133 5.44 -15.71 5.28
CA GLN A 133 6.61 -16.42 4.79
C GLN A 133 6.99 -15.91 3.40
N ASP A 134 8.27 -15.93 3.06
CA ASP A 134 8.82 -15.34 1.82
C ASP A 134 8.04 -15.76 0.55
N TYR A 135 7.59 -17.01 0.47
CA TYR A 135 6.80 -17.53 -0.66
C TYR A 135 5.40 -16.91 -0.78
N GLU A 136 4.67 -16.80 0.32
CA GLU A 136 3.33 -16.21 0.33
C GLU A 136 3.39 -14.70 0.04
N ILE A 137 4.47 -14.04 0.44
CA ILE A 137 4.71 -12.64 0.12
C ILE A 137 4.78 -12.46 -1.39
N ILE A 138 5.61 -13.26 -2.08
CA ILE A 138 5.79 -13.16 -3.53
C ILE A 138 4.47 -13.41 -4.27
N GLU A 139 3.75 -14.47 -3.93
CA GLU A 139 2.47 -14.79 -4.58
C GLU A 139 1.47 -13.64 -4.41
N ASN A 140 1.42 -13.04 -3.21
CA ASN A 140 0.56 -11.90 -2.95
C ASN A 140 1.01 -10.64 -3.72
N ILE A 141 2.31 -10.37 -3.82
CA ILE A 141 2.84 -9.24 -4.60
C ILE A 141 2.47 -9.39 -6.09
N LEU A 142 2.70 -10.58 -6.64
CA LEU A 142 2.41 -10.89 -8.05
C LEU A 142 0.92 -10.81 -8.37
N LYS A 143 0.06 -11.40 -7.52
CA LYS A 143 -1.40 -11.26 -7.66
C LYS A 143 -1.85 -9.81 -7.51
N TYR A 144 -1.23 -9.05 -6.61
CA TYR A 144 -1.55 -7.64 -6.43
C TYR A 144 -1.18 -6.81 -7.65
N ALA A 145 0.03 -7.00 -8.18
CA ALA A 145 0.49 -6.33 -9.39
C ALA A 145 -0.40 -6.64 -10.61
N ASP A 146 -0.83 -7.89 -10.75
CA ASP A 146 -1.79 -8.29 -11.79
C ASP A 146 -3.17 -7.65 -11.58
N LEU A 147 -3.75 -7.73 -10.38
CA LEU A 147 -5.08 -7.18 -10.08
C LEU A 147 -5.17 -5.67 -10.25
N TRP A 148 -4.11 -4.94 -9.91
CA TRP A 148 -4.09 -3.48 -9.93
C TRP A 148 -3.39 -2.88 -11.16
N ASP A 149 -2.93 -3.72 -12.09
CA ASP A 149 -2.16 -3.33 -13.28
C ASP A 149 -0.96 -2.44 -12.92
N ARG A 150 -0.16 -2.92 -11.94
CA ARG A 150 1.01 -2.23 -11.38
C ARG A 150 2.30 -3.01 -11.65
N PRO A 151 2.78 -3.03 -12.91
CA PRO A 151 4.02 -3.71 -13.28
C PRO A 151 5.26 -3.11 -12.60
N ASP A 152 5.22 -1.83 -12.21
CA ASP A 152 6.29 -1.17 -11.46
C ASP A 152 6.53 -1.80 -10.07
N ILE A 153 5.46 -2.26 -9.41
CA ILE A 153 5.57 -2.97 -8.12
C ILE A 153 6.21 -4.34 -8.31
N ALA A 154 5.78 -5.09 -9.34
CA ALA A 154 6.34 -6.40 -9.64
C ALA A 154 7.84 -6.30 -9.98
N GLU A 155 8.22 -5.31 -10.79
CA GLU A 155 9.61 -5.07 -11.15
C GLU A 155 10.47 -4.77 -9.93
N LYS A 156 10.03 -3.82 -9.10
CA LYS A 156 10.80 -3.34 -7.95
C LYS A 156 10.94 -4.37 -6.84
N GLU A 157 9.88 -5.12 -6.56
CA GLU A 157 9.79 -5.97 -5.36
C GLU A 157 10.06 -7.45 -5.68
N VAL A 158 9.79 -7.92 -6.91
CA VAL A 158 10.00 -9.32 -7.29
C VAL A 158 11.15 -9.45 -8.29
N PHE A 159 11.10 -8.73 -9.41
CA PHE A 159 12.06 -8.91 -10.51
C PHE A 159 13.37 -8.11 -10.35
N ASN A 160 13.56 -7.42 -9.23
CA ASN A 160 14.80 -6.70 -8.95
C ASN A 160 15.97 -7.68 -8.72
N LEU A 161 17.11 -7.40 -9.34
CA LEU A 161 18.35 -8.19 -9.27
C LEU A 161 18.84 -8.41 -7.83
N GLU A 162 18.57 -7.45 -6.94
CA GLU A 162 18.90 -7.55 -5.52
C GLU A 162 18.12 -8.65 -4.80
N ASN A 163 16.96 -9.06 -5.33
CA ASN A 163 16.07 -10.09 -4.78
C ASN A 163 16.30 -11.48 -5.40
N SER A 164 17.52 -11.75 -5.87
CA SER A 164 17.93 -13.02 -6.50
C SER A 164 17.54 -14.30 -5.74
N ASN A 165 17.50 -14.26 -4.40
CA ASN A 165 17.05 -15.40 -3.59
C ASN A 165 15.54 -15.67 -3.71
N LEU A 166 14.71 -14.63 -3.76
CA LEU A 166 13.26 -14.74 -3.98
C LEU A 166 12.97 -15.24 -5.40
N LEU A 167 13.80 -14.83 -6.36
CA LEU A 167 13.74 -15.28 -7.75
C LEU A 167 14.01 -16.80 -7.86
N LEU A 168 15.05 -17.32 -7.21
CA LEU A 168 15.33 -18.77 -7.20
C LEU A 168 14.16 -19.59 -6.63
N MET A 169 13.45 -19.04 -5.64
CA MET A 169 12.27 -19.66 -5.05
C MET A 169 11.09 -19.72 -6.03
N ILE A 170 10.90 -18.71 -6.86
CA ILE A 170 9.84 -18.65 -7.89
C ILE A 170 10.10 -19.66 -9.01
N GLN A 171 11.36 -19.84 -9.43
CA GLN A 171 11.70 -20.85 -10.45
C GLN A 171 11.30 -22.27 -10.02
N GLY A 172 11.30 -22.55 -8.72
CA GLY A 172 10.83 -23.82 -8.16
C GLY A 172 9.31 -24.01 -8.25
N ASN A 173 8.53 -22.93 -8.42
CA ASN A 173 7.06 -22.95 -8.43
C ASN A 173 6.49 -22.39 -9.74
N LYS A 174 6.65 -23.19 -10.81
CA LYS A 174 6.22 -22.87 -12.18
C LYS A 174 4.69 -22.62 -12.29
N ASP A 175 3.88 -23.10 -11.36
CA ASP A 175 2.42 -22.96 -11.42
C ASP A 175 1.94 -21.52 -11.17
N ILE A 176 2.62 -20.79 -10.28
CA ILE A 176 2.29 -19.38 -9.97
C ILE A 176 2.58 -18.49 -11.19
N LEU A 177 3.76 -18.66 -11.78
CA LEU A 177 4.16 -17.96 -12.99
C LEU A 177 3.23 -18.29 -14.16
N SER A 178 2.86 -19.57 -14.32
CA SER A 178 1.91 -20.02 -15.35
C SER A 178 0.54 -19.34 -15.19
N THR A 179 0.03 -19.26 -13.97
CA THR A 179 -1.26 -18.62 -13.69
C THR A 179 -1.22 -17.12 -13.99
N LEU A 180 -0.18 -16.43 -13.51
CA LEU A 180 0.00 -14.99 -13.75
C LEU A 180 0.20 -14.67 -15.23
N PHE A 181 1.01 -15.47 -15.94
CA PHE A 181 1.23 -15.30 -17.37
C PHE A 181 -0.05 -15.53 -18.17
N THR A 182 -0.86 -16.54 -17.79
CA THR A 182 -2.18 -16.76 -18.41
C THR A 182 -3.09 -15.56 -18.23
N ASN A 183 -3.23 -15.06 -16.99
CA ASN A 183 -4.10 -13.92 -16.70
C ASN A 183 -3.63 -12.65 -17.42
N ALA A 184 -2.34 -12.35 -17.38
CA ALA A 184 -1.78 -11.18 -18.07
C ALA A 184 -2.02 -11.23 -19.59
N LEU A 185 -1.94 -12.42 -20.21
CA LEU A 185 -2.26 -12.63 -21.63
C LEU A 185 -3.75 -12.47 -21.94
N LEU A 186 -4.63 -12.95 -21.05
CA LEU A 186 -6.08 -12.80 -21.18
C LEU A 186 -6.51 -11.33 -21.05
N ASP A 187 -5.93 -10.64 -20.07
CA ASP A 187 -6.24 -9.24 -19.75
C ASP A 187 -5.48 -8.22 -20.63
N LYS A 188 -4.58 -8.70 -21.51
CA LYS A 188 -3.74 -7.89 -22.42
C LYS A 188 -2.80 -6.92 -21.69
N LYS A 189 -2.25 -7.34 -20.54
CA LYS A 189 -1.28 -6.57 -19.75
C LYS A 189 0.14 -6.79 -20.29
N GLU A 190 0.50 -6.06 -21.33
CA GLU A 190 1.74 -6.27 -22.09
C GLU A 190 3.02 -6.09 -21.26
N GLU A 191 3.04 -5.18 -20.29
CA GLU A 191 4.22 -4.89 -19.48
C GLU A 191 4.55 -6.04 -18.52
N ILE A 192 3.53 -6.61 -17.88
CA ILE A 192 3.68 -7.80 -17.01
C ILE A 192 4.13 -9.01 -17.85
N VAL A 193 3.57 -9.18 -19.05
CA VAL A 193 3.97 -10.24 -19.97
C VAL A 193 5.44 -10.12 -20.34
N LYS A 194 5.93 -8.91 -20.65
CA LYS A 194 7.36 -8.67 -20.94
C LYS A 194 8.24 -8.97 -19.74
N GLN A 195 7.89 -8.51 -18.55
CA GLN A 195 8.66 -8.77 -17.33
C GLN A 195 8.78 -10.28 -17.03
N VAL A 196 7.69 -11.03 -17.22
CA VAL A 196 7.71 -12.49 -17.06
C VAL A 196 8.55 -13.17 -18.14
N LEU A 197 8.47 -12.70 -19.41
CA LEU A 197 9.27 -13.24 -20.51
C LEU A 197 10.76 -13.00 -20.30
N ASP A 198 11.16 -11.77 -19.96
CA ASP A 198 12.56 -11.42 -19.69
C ASP A 198 13.15 -12.28 -18.56
N TYR A 199 12.30 -12.69 -17.62
CA TYR A 199 12.67 -13.54 -16.50
C TYR A 199 12.71 -15.04 -16.82
N ILE A 200 11.72 -15.54 -17.57
CA ILE A 200 11.62 -16.96 -17.92
C ILE A 200 12.47 -17.23 -19.17
N GLN A 201 13.75 -17.54 -18.95
CA GLN A 201 14.66 -18.00 -20.01
C GLN A 201 14.47 -19.49 -20.35
N ASP A 202 13.58 -20.19 -19.65
CA ASP A 202 13.38 -21.63 -19.76
C ASP A 202 12.34 -21.98 -20.86
N ARG A 203 12.82 -22.55 -21.97
CA ARG A 203 11.98 -23.05 -23.08
C ARG A 203 11.04 -24.20 -22.65
N GLU A 204 11.42 -25.00 -21.64
CA GLU A 204 10.55 -26.07 -21.14
C GLU A 204 9.31 -25.50 -20.44
N PHE A 205 9.47 -24.39 -19.71
CA PHE A 205 8.33 -23.70 -19.10
C PHE A 205 7.29 -23.31 -20.16
N PHE A 206 7.73 -22.69 -21.26
CA PHE A 206 6.83 -22.26 -22.34
C PHE A 206 6.12 -23.44 -23.02
N THR A 207 6.83 -24.55 -23.21
CA THR A 207 6.26 -25.73 -23.84
C THR A 207 5.16 -26.34 -22.98
N VAL A 208 5.40 -26.47 -21.68
CA VAL A 208 4.41 -26.98 -20.71
C VAL A 208 3.24 -26.00 -20.53
N PHE A 209 3.55 -24.70 -20.45
CA PHE A 209 2.55 -23.63 -20.35
C PHE A 209 1.59 -23.63 -21.54
N LEU A 210 2.14 -23.65 -22.75
CA LEU A 210 1.34 -23.65 -23.98
C LEU A 210 0.47 -24.90 -24.02
N GLN A 211 1.02 -26.09 -23.75
CA GLN A 211 0.22 -27.32 -23.73
C GLN A 211 -0.96 -27.26 -22.77
N GLN A 212 -0.79 -26.64 -21.59
CA GLN A 212 -1.84 -26.59 -20.56
C GLN A 212 -2.88 -25.47 -20.79
N ASN A 213 -2.49 -24.35 -21.41
CA ASN A 213 -3.33 -23.14 -21.50
C ASN A 213 -3.72 -22.75 -22.94
N LEU A 214 -3.23 -23.47 -23.95
CA LEU A 214 -3.52 -23.24 -25.38
C LEU A 214 -5.02 -23.13 -25.65
N GLU A 215 -5.82 -24.07 -25.17
CA GLU A 215 -7.27 -24.07 -25.41
C GLU A 215 -7.95 -22.82 -24.85
N LYS A 216 -7.56 -22.41 -23.63
CA LYS A 216 -8.11 -21.20 -22.98
C LYS A 216 -7.73 -19.93 -23.73
N LEU A 217 -6.49 -19.83 -24.20
CA LEU A 217 -5.97 -18.67 -24.93
C LEU A 217 -6.55 -18.55 -26.36
N TYR A 218 -6.85 -19.68 -27.01
CA TYR A 218 -7.47 -19.69 -28.33
C TYR A 218 -8.94 -19.27 -28.29
N VAL A 219 -9.67 -19.68 -27.24
CA VAL A 219 -11.09 -19.32 -27.06
C VAL A 219 -11.27 -17.83 -26.74
N SER A 220 -10.34 -17.21 -26.02
CA SER A 220 -10.46 -15.82 -25.54
C SER A 220 -10.08 -14.72 -26.52
N LYS A 221 -9.66 -15.05 -27.76
CA LYS A 221 -9.19 -14.07 -28.78
C LYS A 221 -8.08 -13.13 -28.24
N VAL A 222 -6.98 -13.71 -27.78
CA VAL A 222 -5.72 -12.99 -27.47
C VAL A 222 -5.29 -12.09 -28.65
N SER A 223 -4.77 -10.89 -28.36
CA SER A 223 -4.42 -9.88 -29.37
C SER A 223 -3.41 -10.42 -30.40
N PRO A 224 -3.44 -9.94 -31.66
CA PRO A 224 -2.49 -10.35 -32.69
C PRO A 224 -1.03 -10.10 -32.30
N ASP A 225 -0.76 -8.98 -31.63
CA ASP A 225 0.60 -8.58 -31.24
C ASP A 225 1.19 -9.52 -30.17
N LEU A 226 0.38 -9.94 -29.19
CA LEU A 226 0.78 -10.92 -28.19
C LEU A 226 0.97 -12.32 -28.79
N ARG A 227 0.21 -12.69 -29.84
CA ARG A 227 0.41 -13.95 -30.57
C ARG A 227 1.78 -13.97 -31.27
N VAL A 228 2.21 -12.84 -31.83
CA VAL A 228 3.54 -12.74 -32.46
C VAL A 228 4.65 -12.91 -31.41
N VAL A 229 4.50 -12.32 -30.23
CA VAL A 229 5.46 -12.49 -29.12
C VAL A 229 5.53 -13.94 -28.67
N ILE A 230 4.39 -14.60 -28.46
CA ILE A 230 4.33 -16.01 -28.06
C ILE A 230 4.95 -16.92 -29.14
N LEU A 231 4.63 -16.69 -30.42
CA LEU A 231 5.14 -17.49 -31.54
C LEU A 231 6.64 -17.30 -31.73
N ALA A 232 7.14 -16.06 -31.61
CA ALA A 232 8.56 -15.74 -31.72
C ALA A 232 9.39 -16.39 -30.60
N TRP A 233 8.82 -16.57 -29.41
CA TRP A 233 9.49 -17.23 -28.29
C TRP A 233 9.38 -18.77 -28.31
N SER A 234 8.40 -19.31 -29.03
CA SER A 234 8.25 -20.76 -29.24
C SER A 234 9.14 -21.35 -30.37
N ALA A 235 9.78 -20.51 -31.17
CA ALA A 235 10.70 -20.89 -32.26
C ALA A 235 12.16 -21.01 -31.78
#